data_AF-A0A7S0RRH1-F1
#
_entry.id   AF-A0A7S0RRH1-F1
#
_cell.length_a   1.000
_cell.length_b   1.000
_cell.length_c   1.000
_cell.angle_alpha   90.00
_cell.angle_beta   90.00
_cell.angle_gamma   90.00
#
_symmetry.space_group_name_H-M   'P 1'
#
loop_
_entity.id
_entity.type
_entity.pdbx_description
1 polymer ?
#
loop_
_entity_poly.entity_id
_entity_poly.type
_entity_poly.pdbx_seq_one_letter_code
_entity_poly.pdbx_strand_id
1 'polypeptide(L)'
;AIAGLEVMRIINEPTAAALAYGLDKSKGEAQTVLVFDLGGGTFDVSLLKLDSGLFEVLATAGDTHLGGEDFDSALADWVHSELRRKNKWTAENDPTMTARNQRKIRAACEAAKRQLSSSMSAQIQCSIGEEEVAMELTRAKFEKLCEHLFQRCMESVKSVLNDAKCGKEAVAEIVLVGGSTRVPRVQQILQDFFSGKALCKSVHPDEAVAYGAAVQGAILSGVRDANTQSLLLVDVIPLSLGVECEGKHFAKVVPRNTSIPCKKSSEFTTVSDYQTEIDIRVFEGERSHTDGNNLLGEFSITGVERAKRGEPKVDVTFEVNANGLLSVAACDKVTGAKADVEIAHDRGRLSAEEIEAMCEEAERMRMDDDARTQAAEEASSRGDY
;
A
#
# COMPACT_ATOMS: atom_id res chain seq x y z
N ALA A 1 13.35 2.06 15.30
CA ALA A 1 14.42 2.90 15.91
C ALA A 1 13.92 4.34 16.13
N ILE A 2 13.64 5.11 15.07
CA ILE A 2 13.28 6.55 15.16
C ILE A 2 12.12 6.81 16.14
N ALA A 3 11.05 6.01 16.11
CA ALA A 3 9.91 6.16 17.02
C ALA A 3 10.06 5.42 18.37
N GLY A 4 11.23 4.88 18.70
CA GLY A 4 11.45 4.12 19.94
C GLY A 4 10.76 2.73 19.99
N LEU A 5 10.25 2.23 18.87
CA LEU A 5 9.57 0.93 18.79
C LEU A 5 10.45 -0.16 18.17
N GLU A 6 10.37 -1.37 18.74
CA GLU A 6 10.84 -2.62 18.13
C GLU A 6 9.75 -3.19 17.21
N VAL A 7 10.03 -3.28 15.92
CA VAL A 7 9.07 -3.76 14.92
C VAL A 7 9.14 -5.29 14.83
N MET A 8 8.26 -5.98 15.56
CA MET A 8 8.22 -7.44 15.57
C MET A 8 7.73 -8.06 14.25
N ARG A 9 6.84 -7.36 13.53
CA ARG A 9 6.21 -7.82 12.29
C ARG A 9 5.70 -6.62 11.48
N ILE A 10 5.92 -6.67 10.17
CA ILE A 10 5.15 -5.87 9.21
C ILE A 10 4.01 -6.74 8.69
N ILE A 11 2.79 -6.22 8.72
CA ILE A 11 1.60 -6.90 8.23
C ILE A 11 0.92 -6.02 7.18
N ASN A 12 0.49 -6.63 6.08
CA ASN A 12 -0.27 -5.94 5.05
C ASN A 12 -1.66 -5.54 5.58
N GLU A 13 -2.14 -4.35 5.22
CA GLU A 13 -3.43 -3.81 5.68
C GLU A 13 -4.62 -4.75 5.40
N PRO A 14 -4.83 -5.26 4.17
CA PRO A 14 -5.95 -6.16 3.90
C PRO A 14 -5.84 -7.50 4.65
N THR A 15 -4.62 -7.96 4.95
CA THR A 15 -4.38 -9.14 5.76
C THR A 15 -4.77 -8.88 7.23
N ALA A 16 -4.41 -7.72 7.78
CA ALA A 16 -4.82 -7.31 9.12
C ALA A 16 -6.34 -7.14 9.22
N ALA A 17 -6.96 -6.50 8.24
CA ALA A 17 -8.41 -6.40 8.12
C ALA A 17 -9.11 -7.77 8.10
N ALA A 18 -8.54 -8.74 7.38
CA ALA A 18 -9.05 -10.10 7.36
C ALA A 18 -8.96 -10.78 8.73
N LEU A 19 -7.88 -10.56 9.49
CA LEU A 19 -7.77 -11.03 10.88
C LEU A 19 -8.88 -10.43 11.76
N ALA A 20 -9.11 -9.12 11.66
CA ALA A 20 -10.15 -8.44 12.43
C ALA A 20 -11.54 -9.00 12.10
N TYR A 21 -11.80 -9.30 10.83
CA TYR A 21 -13.03 -9.93 10.38
C TYR A 21 -13.17 -11.40 10.83
N GLY A 22 -12.08 -12.17 10.73
CA GLY A 22 -12.11 -13.62 10.86
C GLY A 22 -11.93 -14.16 12.28
N LEU A 23 -11.54 -13.32 13.25
CA LEU A 23 -11.27 -13.73 14.63
C LEU A 23 -12.47 -14.50 15.24
N ASP A 24 -13.67 -13.93 15.13
CA ASP A 24 -14.91 -14.50 15.67
C ASP A 24 -15.54 -15.57 14.76
N LYS A 25 -15.10 -15.64 13.50
CA LYS A 25 -15.59 -16.60 12.49
C LYS A 25 -14.67 -17.81 12.30
N SER A 26 -13.61 -17.90 13.09
CA SER A 26 -12.52 -18.89 13.00
C SER A 26 -12.91 -20.36 13.18
N LYS A 27 -14.18 -20.63 13.54
CA LYS A 27 -14.74 -21.99 13.73
C LYS A 27 -15.76 -22.40 12.65
N GLY A 28 -15.89 -21.61 11.58
CA GLY A 28 -16.81 -21.88 10.47
C GLY A 28 -16.21 -22.74 9.36
N GLU A 29 -17.04 -23.05 8.36
CA GLU A 29 -16.59 -23.68 7.11
C GLU A 29 -15.58 -22.80 6.35
N ALA A 30 -14.73 -23.44 5.55
CA ALA A 30 -13.77 -22.74 4.72
C ALA A 30 -14.47 -21.76 3.78
N GLN A 31 -14.05 -20.50 3.79
CA GLN A 31 -14.68 -19.44 3.02
C GLN A 31 -13.65 -18.55 2.33
N THR A 32 -14.00 -18.10 1.13
CA THR A 32 -13.19 -17.14 0.38
C THR A 32 -13.70 -15.74 0.66
N VAL A 33 -12.84 -14.84 1.12
CA VAL A 33 -13.19 -13.46 1.49
C VAL A 33 -12.41 -12.50 0.62
N LEU A 34 -13.10 -11.51 0.06
CA LEU A 34 -12.45 -10.38 -0.61
C LEU A 34 -12.42 -9.20 0.36
N VAL A 35 -11.22 -8.71 0.66
CA VAL A 35 -11.03 -7.45 1.38
C VAL A 35 -10.82 -6.35 0.35
N PHE A 36 -11.65 -5.32 0.40
CA PHE A 36 -11.57 -4.12 -0.43
C PHE A 36 -11.22 -2.96 0.49
N ASP A 37 -9.96 -2.53 0.46
CA ASP A 37 -9.42 -1.47 1.29
C ASP A 37 -9.17 -0.21 0.48
N LEU A 38 -9.97 0.83 0.69
CA LEU A 38 -9.84 2.10 -0.01
C LEU A 38 -9.67 3.22 1.01
N GLY A 39 -8.41 3.64 1.18
CA GLY A 39 -7.99 4.61 2.17
C GLY A 39 -7.99 6.06 1.66
N GLY A 40 -7.12 6.86 2.27
CA GLY A 40 -6.88 8.26 1.90
C GLY A 40 -5.99 8.42 0.66
N GLY A 41 -4.91 7.63 0.56
CA GLY A 41 -3.95 7.71 -0.56
C GLY A 41 -3.65 6.37 -1.24
N THR A 42 -4.05 5.24 -0.65
CA THR A 42 -3.81 3.89 -1.17
C THR A 42 -5.11 3.13 -1.36
N PHE A 43 -5.07 2.20 -2.32
CA PHE A 43 -6.12 1.25 -2.58
C PHE A 43 -5.54 -0.15 -2.67
N ASP A 44 -6.02 -1.06 -1.84
CA ASP A 44 -5.59 -2.46 -1.83
C ASP A 44 -6.81 -3.39 -1.91
N VAL A 45 -6.63 -4.49 -2.62
CA VAL A 45 -7.61 -5.57 -2.69
C VAL A 45 -6.88 -6.89 -2.53
N SER A 46 -7.38 -7.72 -1.62
CA SER A 46 -6.84 -9.07 -1.42
C SER A 46 -7.98 -10.08 -1.38
N LEU A 47 -7.74 -11.23 -1.99
CA LEU A 47 -8.61 -12.39 -1.87
C LEU A 47 -7.93 -13.39 -0.95
N LEU A 48 -8.63 -13.74 0.12
CA LEU A 48 -8.13 -14.64 1.15
C LEU A 48 -9.01 -15.87 1.25
N LYS A 49 -8.39 -16.99 1.60
CA LYS A 49 -9.09 -18.20 2.04
C LYS A 49 -8.94 -18.30 3.55
N LEU A 50 -10.08 -18.35 4.24
CA LEU A 50 -10.16 -18.55 5.68
C LEU A 50 -10.61 -19.98 5.93
N ASP A 51 -9.78 -20.77 6.61
CA ASP A 51 -10.07 -22.17 6.92
C ASP A 51 -9.53 -22.54 8.31
N SER A 52 -10.42 -22.72 9.28
CA SER A 52 -10.07 -23.28 10.59
C SER A 52 -8.90 -22.56 11.31
N GLY A 53 -8.84 -21.23 11.20
CA GLY A 53 -7.76 -20.40 11.76
C GLY A 53 -6.58 -20.16 10.82
N LEU A 54 -6.52 -20.80 9.65
CA LEU A 54 -5.60 -20.44 8.57
C LEU A 54 -6.18 -19.27 7.75
N PHE A 55 -5.39 -18.22 7.61
CA PHE A 55 -5.62 -17.06 6.76
C PHE A 55 -4.59 -17.08 5.65
N GLU A 56 -5.00 -17.54 4.47
CA GLU A 56 -4.14 -17.66 3.31
C GLU A 56 -4.52 -16.59 2.28
N VAL A 57 -3.59 -15.68 1.97
CA VAL A 57 -3.75 -14.74 0.87
C VAL A 57 -3.56 -15.49 -0.45
N LEU A 58 -4.60 -15.56 -1.27
CA LEU A 58 -4.56 -16.23 -2.57
C LEU A 58 -3.97 -15.30 -3.65
N ALA A 59 -4.35 -14.03 -3.60
CA ALA A 59 -3.81 -12.99 -4.46
C ALA A 59 -4.05 -11.61 -3.85
N THR A 60 -3.15 -10.68 -4.17
CA THR A 60 -3.28 -9.27 -3.81
C THR A 60 -2.94 -8.38 -5.01
N ALA A 61 -3.64 -7.25 -5.12
CA ALA A 61 -3.35 -6.18 -6.06
C ALA A 61 -3.79 -4.85 -5.46
N GLY A 62 -3.31 -3.75 -6.01
CA GLY A 62 -3.62 -2.43 -5.48
C GLY A 62 -3.05 -1.32 -6.34
N ASP A 63 -3.23 -0.11 -5.85
CA ASP A 63 -2.70 1.12 -6.39
C ASP A 63 -2.28 2.01 -5.22
N THR A 64 -0.97 2.17 -5.05
CA THR A 64 -0.38 2.92 -3.93
C THR A 64 -0.53 4.44 -4.07
N HIS A 65 -1.17 4.89 -5.15
CA HIS A 65 -1.42 6.31 -5.47
C HIS A 65 -2.87 6.49 -5.95
N LEU A 66 -3.80 5.90 -5.21
CA LEU A 66 -5.24 5.99 -5.44
C LEU A 66 -5.99 5.96 -4.12
N GLY A 67 -6.70 7.02 -3.78
CA GLY A 67 -7.53 7.08 -2.59
C GLY A 67 -8.48 8.27 -2.52
N GLY A 68 -8.95 8.54 -1.30
CA GLY A 68 -9.85 9.65 -1.01
C GLY A 68 -9.32 11.03 -1.40
N GLU A 69 -8.00 11.23 -1.36
CA GLU A 69 -7.35 12.48 -1.76
C GLU A 69 -7.41 12.75 -3.26
N ASP A 70 -7.41 11.71 -4.10
CA ASP A 70 -7.63 11.83 -5.54
C ASP A 70 -9.07 12.28 -5.84
N PHE A 71 -10.03 11.82 -5.04
CA PHE A 71 -11.42 12.26 -5.14
C PHE A 71 -11.54 13.75 -4.78
N ASP A 72 -10.86 14.19 -3.73
CA ASP A 72 -10.81 15.60 -3.33
C ASP A 72 -10.10 16.46 -4.38
N SER A 73 -9.05 15.92 -5.01
CA SER A 73 -8.32 16.57 -6.10
C SER A 73 -9.21 16.77 -7.33
N ALA A 74 -9.94 15.73 -7.76
CA ALA A 74 -10.86 15.82 -8.89
C ALA A 74 -11.98 16.85 -8.65
N LEU A 75 -12.46 16.95 -7.40
CA LEU A 75 -13.40 18.00 -7.00
C LEU A 75 -12.76 19.38 -7.01
N ALA A 76 -11.55 19.52 -6.45
CA ALA A 76 -10.83 20.79 -6.44
C ALA A 76 -10.58 21.30 -7.86
N ASP A 77 -10.13 20.46 -8.79
CA ASP A 77 -9.90 20.82 -10.20
C ASP A 77 -11.18 21.32 -10.88
N TRP A 78 -12.33 20.71 -10.56
CA TRP A 78 -13.62 21.19 -11.03
C TRP A 78 -13.97 22.58 -10.43
N VAL A 79 -13.78 22.77 -9.12
CA VAL A 79 -13.99 24.07 -8.44
C VAL A 79 -13.10 25.16 -9.05
N HIS A 80 -11.81 24.87 -9.23
CA HIS A 80 -10.84 25.75 -9.89
C HIS A 80 -11.35 26.16 -11.29
N SER A 81 -11.77 25.19 -12.10
CA SER A 81 -12.25 25.43 -13.45
C SER A 81 -13.51 26.32 -13.48
N GLU A 82 -14.46 26.10 -12.57
CA GLU A 82 -15.68 26.91 -12.47
C GLU A 82 -15.40 28.34 -12.00
N LEU A 83 -14.55 28.51 -10.99
CA LEU A 83 -14.20 29.84 -10.48
C LEU A 83 -13.44 30.65 -11.53
N ARG A 84 -12.45 30.04 -12.21
CA ARG A 84 -11.71 30.67 -13.29
C ARG A 84 -12.64 31.13 -14.41
N ARG A 85 -13.62 30.29 -14.78
CA ARG A 85 -14.64 30.62 -15.80
C ARG A 85 -15.56 31.75 -15.34
N LYS A 86 -16.06 31.70 -14.10
CA LYS A 86 -17.01 32.68 -13.53
C LYS A 86 -16.37 34.06 -13.38
N ASN A 87 -15.15 34.11 -12.85
CA ASN A 87 -14.43 35.35 -12.54
C ASN A 87 -13.52 35.83 -13.68
N LYS A 88 -13.46 35.07 -14.79
CA LYS A 88 -12.62 35.35 -15.97
C LYS A 88 -11.14 35.51 -15.61
N TRP A 89 -10.65 34.71 -14.66
CA TRP A 89 -9.24 34.69 -14.29
C TRP A 89 -8.39 34.05 -15.39
N THR A 90 -7.23 34.64 -15.64
CA THR A 90 -6.15 34.11 -16.50
C THR A 90 -5.18 33.29 -15.66
N ALA A 91 -4.19 32.64 -16.29
CA ALA A 91 -3.22 31.84 -15.52
C ALA A 91 -2.35 32.71 -14.60
N GLU A 92 -2.15 33.98 -14.97
CA GLU A 92 -1.28 34.93 -14.28
C GLU A 92 -1.96 35.60 -13.08
N ASN A 93 -3.30 35.59 -13.00
CA ASN A 93 -4.05 36.31 -11.97
C ASN A 93 -5.04 35.42 -11.20
N ASP A 94 -4.86 34.09 -11.25
CA ASP A 94 -5.73 33.14 -10.57
C ASP A 94 -5.35 33.02 -9.08
N PRO A 95 -6.15 33.58 -8.14
CA PRO A 95 -5.83 33.52 -6.72
C PRO A 95 -5.96 32.10 -6.16
N THR A 96 -6.63 31.20 -6.87
CA THR A 96 -6.80 29.81 -6.43
C THR A 96 -5.50 29.01 -6.48
N MET A 97 -4.51 29.46 -7.25
CA MET A 97 -3.24 28.76 -7.45
C MET A 97 -2.23 28.93 -6.31
N THR A 98 -2.51 29.79 -5.33
CA THR A 98 -1.65 29.90 -4.14
C THR A 98 -1.80 28.65 -3.27
N ALA A 99 -0.70 28.16 -2.69
CA ALA A 99 -0.71 26.97 -1.83
C ALA A 99 -1.73 27.08 -0.67
N ARG A 100 -1.89 28.29 -0.11
CA ARG A 100 -2.89 28.55 0.94
C ARG A 100 -4.32 28.35 0.44
N ASN A 101 -4.66 28.86 -0.74
CA ASN A 101 -6.01 28.78 -1.27
C ASN A 101 -6.33 27.37 -1.81
N GLN A 102 -5.35 26.68 -2.40
CA GLN A 102 -5.51 25.27 -2.76
C GLN A 102 -5.84 24.40 -1.55
N ARG A 103 -5.19 24.62 -0.40
CA ARG A 103 -5.52 23.90 0.85
C ARG A 103 -6.95 24.17 1.32
N LYS A 104 -7.41 25.43 1.25
CA LYS A 104 -8.79 25.80 1.62
C LYS A 104 -9.82 25.13 0.71
N ILE A 105 -9.59 25.14 -0.61
CA ILE A 105 -10.48 24.50 -1.57
C ILE A 105 -10.54 22.99 -1.31
N ARG A 106 -9.38 22.34 -1.16
CA ARG A 106 -9.31 20.88 -0.89
C ARG A 106 -10.05 20.51 0.40
N ALA A 107 -9.86 21.25 1.48
CA ALA A 107 -10.58 21.01 2.73
C ALA A 107 -12.10 21.16 2.58
N ALA A 108 -12.57 22.16 1.82
CA ALA A 108 -13.99 22.32 1.53
C ALA A 108 -14.54 21.19 0.63
N CYS A 109 -13.76 20.72 -0.35
CA CYS A 109 -14.10 19.57 -1.18
C CYS A 109 -14.20 18.28 -0.37
N GLU A 110 -13.26 18.02 0.53
CA GLU A 110 -13.27 16.84 1.41
C GLU A 110 -14.51 16.84 2.31
N ALA A 111 -14.83 17.99 2.93
CA ALA A 111 -16.04 18.15 3.73
C ALA A 111 -17.32 17.86 2.92
N ALA A 112 -17.40 18.40 1.70
CA ALA A 112 -18.53 18.13 0.80
C ALA A 112 -18.61 16.65 0.38
N LYS A 113 -17.48 16.01 0.05
CA LYS A 113 -17.39 14.57 -0.27
C LYS A 113 -17.94 13.72 0.88
N ARG A 114 -17.53 14.01 2.12
CA ARG A 114 -18.02 13.32 3.31
C ARG A 114 -19.54 13.49 3.47
N GLN A 115 -20.07 14.69 3.28
CA GLN A 115 -21.51 14.94 3.32
C GLN A 115 -22.27 14.17 2.22
N LEU A 116 -21.73 14.11 1.00
CA LEU A 116 -22.34 13.38 -0.13
C LEU A 116 -22.43 11.87 0.07
N SER A 117 -21.66 11.32 1.01
CA SER A 117 -21.77 9.90 1.38
C SER A 117 -23.09 9.57 2.08
N SER A 118 -23.79 10.57 2.63
CA SER A 118 -25.11 10.42 3.24
C SER A 118 -26.20 11.28 2.57
N SER A 119 -25.83 12.37 1.90
CA SER A 119 -26.75 13.34 1.28
C SER A 119 -26.66 13.34 -0.25
N MET A 120 -27.72 13.78 -0.94
CA MET A 120 -27.74 13.87 -2.41
C MET A 120 -27.08 15.14 -2.95
N SER A 121 -26.89 16.15 -2.11
CA SER A 121 -26.15 17.37 -2.41
C SER A 121 -25.37 17.85 -1.18
N ALA A 122 -24.36 18.68 -1.43
CA ALA A 122 -23.53 19.35 -0.44
C ALA A 122 -23.14 20.74 -0.97
N GLN A 123 -22.68 21.61 -0.08
CA GLN A 123 -22.17 22.94 -0.43
C GLN A 123 -20.66 22.97 -0.23
N ILE A 124 -19.93 23.41 -1.25
CA ILE A 124 -18.51 23.75 -1.14
C ILE A 124 -18.43 25.22 -0.79
N GLN A 125 -17.91 25.52 0.41
CA GLN A 125 -17.81 26.87 0.94
C GLN A 125 -16.40 27.17 1.44
N CYS A 126 -15.77 28.22 0.91
CA CYS A 126 -14.50 28.73 1.40
C CYS A 126 -14.22 30.16 0.90
N SER A 127 -13.36 30.90 1.59
CA SER A 127 -12.94 32.25 1.17
C SER A 127 -11.57 32.24 0.50
N ILE A 128 -11.49 32.81 -0.72
CA ILE A 128 -10.29 32.92 -1.55
C ILE A 128 -9.98 34.39 -1.80
N GLY A 129 -9.05 34.96 -1.03
CA GLY A 129 -8.82 36.40 -1.04
C GLY A 129 -10.08 37.14 -0.57
N GLU A 130 -10.63 38.01 -1.42
CA GLU A 130 -11.88 38.73 -1.18
C GLU A 130 -13.11 37.98 -1.73
N GLU A 131 -12.91 36.89 -2.47
CA GLU A 131 -13.99 36.11 -3.08
C GLU A 131 -14.52 35.03 -2.12
N GLU A 132 -15.84 35.01 -1.93
CA GLU A 132 -16.54 33.93 -1.24
C GLU A 132 -16.97 32.86 -2.25
N VAL A 133 -16.43 31.65 -2.10
CA VAL A 133 -16.83 30.49 -2.88
C VAL A 133 -18.06 29.88 -2.21
N ALA A 134 -19.15 29.78 -2.95
CA ALA A 134 -20.33 29.00 -2.58
C ALA A 134 -20.82 28.26 -3.82
N MET A 135 -20.61 26.95 -3.84
CA MET A 135 -20.97 26.09 -4.98
C MET A 135 -21.75 24.87 -4.49
N GLU A 136 -22.90 24.62 -5.11
CA GLU A 136 -23.63 23.37 -4.90
C GLU A 136 -22.96 22.23 -5.67
N LEU A 137 -22.71 21.12 -4.98
CA LEU A 137 -22.23 19.88 -5.54
C LEU A 137 -23.28 18.80 -5.33
N THR A 138 -23.77 18.20 -6.40
CA THR A 138 -24.67 17.03 -6.33
C THR A 138 -23.86 15.73 -6.33
N ARG A 139 -24.42 14.68 -5.72
CA ARG A 139 -23.80 13.34 -5.71
C ARG A 139 -23.51 12.85 -7.13
N ALA A 140 -24.47 13.00 -8.05
CA ALA A 140 -24.30 12.60 -9.45
C ALA A 140 -23.14 13.32 -10.15
N LYS A 141 -22.88 14.60 -9.82
CA LYS A 141 -21.74 15.34 -10.35
C LYS A 141 -20.42 14.83 -9.77
N PHE A 142 -20.34 14.60 -8.47
CA PHE A 142 -19.19 13.99 -7.82
C PHE A 142 -18.85 12.63 -8.42
N GLU A 143 -19.85 11.76 -8.55
CA GLU A 143 -19.69 10.42 -9.13
C GLU A 143 -19.17 10.49 -10.56
N LYS A 144 -19.71 11.40 -11.38
CA LYS A 144 -19.24 11.61 -12.75
C LYS A 144 -17.78 12.08 -12.82
N LEU A 145 -17.34 12.96 -11.90
CA LEU A 145 -15.96 13.45 -11.88
C LEU A 145 -14.98 12.33 -11.49
N CYS A 146 -15.38 11.46 -10.57
CA CYS A 146 -14.52 10.40 -10.03
C CYS A 146 -14.69 9.04 -10.69
N GLU A 147 -15.59 8.87 -11.67
CA GLU A 147 -15.90 7.57 -12.29
C GLU A 147 -14.64 6.84 -12.81
N HIS A 148 -13.70 7.57 -13.42
CA HIS A 148 -12.45 6.97 -13.90
C HIS A 148 -11.57 6.39 -12.75
N LEU A 149 -11.58 7.01 -11.58
CA LEU A 149 -10.87 6.52 -10.38
C LEU A 149 -11.57 5.30 -9.78
N PHE A 150 -12.91 5.29 -9.80
CA PHE A 150 -13.68 4.14 -9.36
C PHE A 150 -13.46 2.92 -10.27
N GLN A 151 -13.35 3.14 -11.58
CA GLN A 151 -13.04 2.06 -12.52
C GLN A 151 -11.62 1.50 -12.32
N ARG A 152 -10.62 2.34 -12.02
CA ARG A 152 -9.27 1.87 -11.61
C ARG A 152 -9.35 0.90 -10.42
N CYS A 153 -10.20 1.19 -9.43
CA CYS A 153 -10.39 0.26 -8.31
C CYS A 153 -10.91 -1.12 -8.77
N MET A 154 -11.87 -1.11 -9.69
CA MET A 154 -12.45 -2.35 -10.23
C MET A 154 -11.51 -3.14 -11.13
N GLU A 155 -10.50 -2.52 -11.71
CA GLU A 155 -9.44 -3.21 -12.45
C GLU A 155 -8.60 -4.10 -11.52
N SER A 156 -8.22 -3.60 -10.33
CA SER A 156 -7.50 -4.41 -9.34
C SER A 156 -8.35 -5.55 -8.81
N VAL A 157 -9.66 -5.33 -8.58
CA VAL A 157 -10.60 -6.41 -8.18
C VAL A 157 -10.61 -7.54 -9.21
N LYS A 158 -10.66 -7.20 -10.50
CA LYS A 158 -10.60 -8.18 -11.60
C LYS A 158 -9.24 -8.88 -11.65
N SER A 159 -8.14 -8.16 -11.46
CA SER A 159 -6.78 -8.74 -11.42
C SER A 159 -6.68 -9.79 -10.31
N VAL A 160 -7.12 -9.47 -9.10
CA VAL A 160 -7.05 -10.40 -7.96
C VAL A 160 -7.84 -11.68 -8.21
N LEU A 161 -9.06 -11.57 -8.74
CA LEU A 161 -9.86 -12.76 -9.08
C LEU A 161 -9.18 -13.61 -10.16
N ASN A 162 -8.58 -12.99 -11.17
CA ASN A 162 -7.86 -13.69 -12.23
C ASN A 162 -6.60 -14.39 -11.69
N ASP A 163 -5.81 -13.69 -10.88
CA ASP A 163 -4.57 -14.20 -10.30
C ASP A 163 -4.86 -15.39 -9.36
N ALA A 164 -5.91 -15.29 -8.55
CA ALA A 164 -6.39 -16.38 -7.70
C ALA A 164 -7.15 -17.48 -8.46
N LYS A 165 -7.40 -17.31 -9.77
CA LYS A 165 -8.24 -18.20 -10.60
C LYS A 165 -9.60 -18.48 -9.95
N CYS A 166 -10.19 -17.45 -9.35
CA CYS A 166 -11.41 -17.53 -8.58
C CYS A 166 -12.55 -16.80 -9.31
N GLY A 167 -13.67 -17.50 -9.54
CA GLY A 167 -14.88 -16.89 -10.06
C GLY A 167 -15.55 -15.99 -9.01
N LYS A 168 -16.19 -14.91 -9.44
CA LYS A 168 -16.84 -13.94 -8.53
C LYS A 168 -17.93 -14.56 -7.64
N GLU A 169 -18.54 -15.63 -8.11
CA GLU A 169 -19.55 -16.42 -7.42
C GLU A 169 -18.97 -17.19 -6.22
N ALA A 170 -17.69 -17.57 -6.25
CA ALA A 170 -17.02 -18.32 -5.20
C ALA A 170 -16.55 -17.44 -4.02
N VAL A 171 -16.57 -16.12 -4.17
CA VAL A 171 -16.29 -15.17 -3.08
C VAL A 171 -17.44 -15.23 -2.08
N ALA A 172 -17.25 -15.71 -0.86
CA ALA A 172 -18.33 -15.81 0.13
C ALA A 172 -18.73 -14.43 0.69
N GLU A 173 -17.75 -13.64 1.12
CA GLU A 173 -17.97 -12.31 1.71
C GLU A 173 -17.06 -11.24 1.12
N ILE A 174 -17.54 -10.00 1.13
CA ILE A 174 -16.82 -8.81 0.68
C ILE A 174 -16.71 -7.85 1.85
N VAL A 175 -15.52 -7.68 2.40
CA VAL A 175 -15.23 -6.83 3.56
C VAL A 175 -14.73 -5.48 3.08
N LEU A 176 -15.34 -4.40 3.59
CA LEU A 176 -14.94 -3.03 3.26
C LEU A 176 -14.08 -2.43 4.36
N VAL A 177 -12.93 -1.89 3.98
CA VAL A 177 -11.98 -1.22 4.87
C VAL A 177 -11.54 0.11 4.26
N GLY A 178 -11.19 1.07 5.10
CA GLY A 178 -10.79 2.40 4.67
C GLY A 178 -11.99 3.35 4.49
N GLY A 179 -11.82 4.59 4.93
CA GLY A 179 -12.90 5.57 5.00
C GLY A 179 -13.55 5.91 3.65
N SER A 180 -12.80 5.78 2.54
CA SER A 180 -13.30 6.07 1.20
C SER A 180 -14.29 5.01 0.68
N THR A 181 -14.36 3.82 1.31
CA THR A 181 -15.42 2.84 1.01
C THR A 181 -16.81 3.31 1.42
N ARG A 182 -16.92 4.39 2.22
CA ARG A 182 -18.21 5.01 2.57
C ARG A 182 -18.89 5.70 1.39
N VAL A 183 -18.16 5.92 0.28
CA VAL A 183 -18.73 6.50 -0.95
C VAL A 183 -19.78 5.53 -1.55
N PRO A 184 -21.06 5.95 -1.68
CA PRO A 184 -22.14 5.07 -2.14
C PRO A 184 -21.89 4.46 -3.52
N ARG A 185 -21.27 5.23 -4.43
CA ARG A 185 -20.94 4.76 -5.78
C ARG A 185 -19.93 3.61 -5.78
N VAL A 186 -18.91 3.66 -4.91
CA VAL A 186 -17.92 2.59 -4.76
C VAL A 186 -18.61 1.30 -4.27
N GLN A 187 -19.51 1.42 -3.30
CA GLN A 187 -20.30 0.27 -2.83
C GLN A 187 -21.19 -0.28 -3.95
N GLN A 188 -21.88 0.59 -4.68
CA GLN A 188 -22.79 0.20 -5.76
C GLN A 188 -22.06 -0.57 -6.87
N ILE A 189 -20.97 -0.03 -7.41
CA ILE A 189 -20.23 -0.70 -8.51
C ILE A 189 -19.68 -2.06 -8.06
N LEU A 190 -19.27 -2.18 -6.80
CA LEU A 190 -18.77 -3.43 -6.23
C LEU A 190 -19.90 -4.45 -6.08
N GLN A 191 -21.06 -4.03 -5.55
CA GLN A 191 -22.25 -4.88 -5.47
C GLN A 191 -22.72 -5.34 -6.84
N ASP A 192 -22.81 -4.43 -7.82
CA ASP A 192 -23.22 -4.74 -9.18
C ASP A 192 -22.26 -5.76 -9.83
N PHE A 193 -20.95 -5.59 -9.63
CA PHE A 193 -19.93 -6.51 -10.12
C PHE A 193 -20.12 -7.92 -9.54
N PHE A 194 -20.42 -8.01 -8.25
CA PHE A 194 -20.73 -9.26 -7.54
C PHE A 194 -22.22 -9.64 -7.58
N SER A 195 -22.96 -9.19 -8.60
CA SER A 195 -24.34 -9.61 -8.87
C SER A 195 -25.31 -9.37 -7.70
N GLY A 196 -25.18 -8.21 -7.05
CA GLY A 196 -26.03 -7.75 -5.96
C GLY A 196 -25.66 -8.31 -4.58
N LYS A 197 -24.50 -8.97 -4.44
CA LYS A 197 -24.01 -9.51 -3.16
C LYS A 197 -23.95 -8.43 -2.09
N ALA A 198 -24.42 -8.75 -0.88
CA ALA A 198 -24.35 -7.83 0.24
C ALA A 198 -22.89 -7.59 0.66
N LEU A 199 -22.54 -6.33 0.93
CA LEU A 199 -21.22 -5.96 1.46
C LEU A 199 -21.22 -6.14 2.97
N CYS A 200 -20.15 -6.74 3.48
CA CYS A 200 -19.98 -6.99 4.90
C CYS A 200 -19.66 -5.68 5.64
N LYS A 201 -20.42 -5.43 6.70
CA LYS A 201 -20.31 -4.24 7.56
C LYS A 201 -20.02 -4.60 9.03
N SER A 202 -19.56 -5.83 9.28
CA SER A 202 -19.32 -6.33 10.63
C SER A 202 -18.06 -5.74 11.27
N VAL A 203 -17.14 -5.21 10.46
CA VAL A 203 -15.93 -4.53 10.91
C VAL A 203 -16.05 -3.03 10.68
N HIS A 204 -15.48 -2.24 11.59
CA HIS A 204 -15.43 -0.79 11.41
C HIS A 204 -14.34 -0.43 10.39
N PRO A 205 -14.65 0.27 9.28
CA PRO A 205 -13.71 0.44 8.18
C PRO A 205 -12.48 1.26 8.56
N ASP A 206 -12.58 2.15 9.55
CA ASP A 206 -11.47 3.01 9.99
C ASP A 206 -10.59 2.33 11.07
N GLU A 207 -11.02 1.20 11.65
CA GLU A 207 -10.34 0.57 12.80
C GLU A 207 -9.87 -0.86 12.51
N ALA A 208 -10.42 -1.52 11.47
CA ALA A 208 -10.19 -2.93 11.18
C ALA A 208 -8.70 -3.29 11.03
N VAL A 209 -7.93 -2.45 10.35
CA VAL A 209 -6.49 -2.67 10.14
C VAL A 209 -5.74 -2.64 11.48
N ALA A 210 -5.96 -1.58 12.28
CA ALA A 210 -5.33 -1.43 13.58
C ALA A 210 -5.72 -2.57 14.55
N TYR A 211 -6.98 -2.98 14.52
CA TYR A 211 -7.47 -4.11 15.29
C TYR A 211 -6.75 -5.42 14.92
N GLY A 212 -6.64 -5.72 13.62
CA GLY A 212 -5.93 -6.90 13.14
C GLY A 212 -4.44 -6.90 13.49
N ALA A 213 -3.78 -5.75 13.37
CA ALA A 213 -2.39 -5.58 13.77
C ALA A 213 -2.20 -5.81 15.28
N ALA A 214 -3.13 -5.31 16.11
CA ALA A 214 -3.11 -5.54 17.55
C ALA A 214 -3.28 -7.03 17.90
N VAL A 215 -4.18 -7.75 17.20
CA VAL A 215 -4.33 -9.21 17.33
C VAL A 215 -3.01 -9.91 17.01
N GLN A 216 -2.36 -9.55 15.90
CA GLN A 216 -1.07 -10.14 15.52
C GLN A 216 0.03 -9.85 16.55
N GLY A 217 0.10 -8.62 17.09
CA GLY A 217 1.02 -8.25 18.16
C GLY A 217 0.79 -9.06 19.44
N ALA A 218 -0.48 -9.30 19.81
CA ALA A 218 -0.82 -10.14 20.96
C ALA A 218 -0.34 -11.60 20.77
N ILE A 219 -0.50 -12.16 19.57
CA ILE A 219 -0.01 -13.51 19.25
C ILE A 219 1.51 -13.58 19.36
N LEU A 220 2.23 -12.60 18.80
CA LEU A 220 3.69 -12.55 18.80
C LEU A 220 4.29 -12.31 20.19
N SER A 221 3.58 -11.59 21.06
CA SER A 221 3.96 -11.42 22.48
C SER A 221 3.64 -12.64 23.35
N GLY A 222 3.03 -13.68 22.78
CA GLY A 222 2.74 -14.93 23.47
C GLY A 222 1.40 -14.96 24.22
N VAL A 223 0.52 -13.98 24.01
CA VAL A 223 -0.85 -14.01 24.53
C VAL A 223 -1.64 -15.08 23.77
N ARG A 224 -2.01 -16.15 24.47
CA ARG A 224 -2.70 -17.31 23.89
C ARG A 224 -4.13 -17.44 24.43
N ASP A 225 -5.07 -16.84 23.70
CA ASP A 225 -6.51 -17.07 23.87
C ASP A 225 -6.92 -18.32 23.08
N ALA A 226 -8.03 -18.98 23.45
CA ALA A 226 -8.63 -20.05 22.69
C ALA A 226 -8.92 -19.66 21.22
N ASN A 227 -9.17 -18.38 20.95
CA ASN A 227 -9.42 -17.88 19.60
C ASN A 227 -8.15 -17.48 18.83
N THR A 228 -6.99 -17.36 19.49
CA THR A 228 -5.74 -16.92 18.85
C THR A 228 -4.68 -18.02 18.73
N GLN A 229 -4.82 -19.13 19.47
CA GLN A 229 -3.84 -20.21 19.49
C GLN A 229 -3.62 -20.91 18.14
N SER A 230 -4.65 -20.99 17.30
CA SER A 230 -4.62 -21.69 16.01
C SER A 230 -4.51 -20.75 14.81
N LEU A 231 -4.28 -19.46 15.04
CA LEU A 231 -4.16 -18.49 13.94
C LEU A 231 -2.83 -18.67 13.21
N LEU A 232 -2.92 -19.00 11.93
CA LEU A 232 -1.79 -19.06 11.02
C LEU A 232 -2.05 -18.11 9.86
N LEU A 233 -1.06 -17.28 9.54
CA LEU A 233 -1.15 -16.28 8.50
C LEU A 233 -0.11 -16.57 7.42
N VAL A 234 -0.59 -16.76 6.21
CA VAL A 234 0.23 -17.00 5.02
C VAL A 234 -0.05 -15.86 4.05
N ASP A 235 0.89 -14.93 3.98
CA ASP A 235 0.84 -13.79 3.08
C ASP A 235 1.61 -14.08 1.79
N VAL A 236 1.58 -13.16 0.82
CA VAL A 236 2.23 -13.31 -0.50
C VAL A 236 3.00 -12.05 -0.91
N ILE A 237 3.92 -12.18 -1.87
CA ILE A 237 4.54 -11.00 -2.50
C ILE A 237 3.59 -10.32 -3.50
N PRO A 238 3.47 -8.98 -3.51
CA PRO A 238 2.49 -8.29 -4.37
C PRO A 238 2.94 -8.15 -5.83
N LEU A 239 4.24 -8.05 -6.07
CA LEU A 239 4.86 -7.91 -7.40
C LEU A 239 5.92 -8.99 -7.62
N SER A 240 6.14 -9.37 -8.88
CA SER A 240 7.18 -10.32 -9.23
C SER A 240 8.56 -9.70 -9.01
N LEU A 241 9.47 -10.47 -8.44
CA LEU A 241 10.86 -10.11 -8.21
C LEU A 241 11.76 -10.79 -9.23
N GLY A 242 12.77 -10.08 -9.71
CA GLY A 242 13.68 -10.62 -10.72
C GLY A 242 14.87 -9.73 -10.99
N VAL A 243 15.59 -10.05 -12.07
CA VAL A 243 16.82 -9.35 -12.46
C VAL A 243 16.74 -8.83 -13.90
N GLU A 244 17.60 -7.85 -14.21
CA GLU A 244 17.84 -7.40 -15.57
C GLU A 244 18.75 -8.38 -16.33
N CYS A 245 18.31 -8.80 -17.51
CA CYS A 245 19.10 -9.56 -18.48
C CYS A 245 19.49 -8.68 -19.68
N GLU A 246 20.31 -9.24 -20.59
CA GLU A 246 20.69 -8.58 -21.85
C GLU A 246 19.47 -7.98 -22.58
N GLY A 247 19.63 -6.75 -23.08
CA GLY A 247 18.56 -6.02 -23.74
C GLY A 247 17.49 -5.45 -22.81
N LYS A 248 17.81 -5.25 -21.52
CA LYS A 248 16.88 -4.74 -20.49
C LYS A 248 15.66 -5.62 -20.28
N HIS A 249 15.80 -6.93 -20.54
CA HIS A 249 14.72 -7.86 -20.33
C HIS A 249 14.58 -8.18 -18.84
N PHE A 250 13.35 -8.21 -18.32
CA PHE A 250 13.09 -8.56 -16.94
C PHE A 250 12.88 -10.07 -16.79
N ALA A 251 13.84 -10.75 -16.17
CA ALA A 251 13.75 -12.17 -15.87
C ALA A 251 13.18 -12.37 -14.46
N LYS A 252 11.93 -12.85 -14.38
CA LYS A 252 11.24 -13.15 -13.12
C LYS A 252 11.89 -14.35 -12.42
N VAL A 253 12.23 -14.20 -11.15
CA VAL A 253 12.76 -15.27 -10.28
C VAL A 253 11.71 -15.68 -9.24
N VAL A 254 11.01 -14.71 -8.65
CA VAL A 254 9.89 -14.95 -7.74
C VAL A 254 8.63 -14.34 -8.34
N PRO A 255 7.68 -15.13 -8.85
CA PRO A 255 6.43 -14.59 -9.41
C PRO A 255 5.57 -13.93 -8.33
N ARG A 256 4.82 -12.88 -8.68
CA ARG A 256 3.82 -12.27 -7.77
C ARG A 256 2.85 -13.32 -7.22
N ASN A 257 2.28 -13.03 -6.07
CA ASN A 257 1.41 -13.91 -5.28
C ASN A 257 2.11 -15.22 -4.80
N THR A 258 3.45 -15.28 -4.82
CA THR A 258 4.18 -16.37 -4.14
C THR A 258 4.10 -16.19 -2.62
N SER A 259 3.70 -17.23 -1.89
CA SER A 259 3.60 -17.21 -0.43
C SER A 259 4.92 -16.89 0.25
N ILE A 260 4.89 -16.08 1.31
CA ILE A 260 6.05 -15.72 2.14
C ILE A 260 5.98 -16.38 3.53
N PRO A 261 7.13 -16.73 4.14
CA PRO A 261 8.49 -16.59 3.61
C PRO A 261 8.78 -17.57 2.47
N CYS A 262 9.64 -17.18 1.53
CA CYS A 262 10.06 -18.04 0.42
C CYS A 262 11.52 -17.86 0.01
N LYS A 263 12.06 -18.89 -0.63
CA LYS A 263 13.39 -18.90 -1.25
C LYS A 263 13.30 -19.48 -2.66
N LYS A 264 13.80 -18.76 -3.67
CA LYS A 264 13.82 -19.18 -5.07
C LYS A 264 15.16 -18.84 -5.69
N SER A 265 15.63 -19.68 -6.60
CA SER A 265 16.89 -19.49 -7.31
C SER A 265 16.69 -19.66 -8.81
N SER A 266 17.44 -18.90 -9.60
CA SER A 266 17.54 -19.08 -11.04
C SER A 266 19.00 -18.99 -11.49
N GLU A 267 19.35 -19.80 -12.48
CA GLU A 267 20.71 -19.86 -13.04
C GLU A 267 20.83 -18.82 -14.17
N PHE A 268 21.87 -18.00 -14.10
CA PHE A 268 22.23 -17.00 -15.10
C PHE A 268 23.68 -17.24 -15.57
N THR A 269 24.07 -16.60 -16.67
CA THR A 269 25.39 -16.74 -17.29
C THR A 269 25.93 -15.39 -17.78
N THR A 270 27.23 -15.33 -18.06
CA THR A 270 27.90 -14.17 -18.67
C THR A 270 27.46 -13.94 -20.12
N VAL A 271 27.51 -12.66 -20.52
CA VAL A 271 27.17 -12.19 -21.89
C VAL A 271 28.40 -11.92 -22.76
N SER A 272 29.58 -11.83 -22.14
CA SER A 272 30.86 -11.62 -22.81
C SER A 272 31.87 -12.74 -22.51
N ASP A 273 32.74 -13.04 -23.48
CA ASP A 273 33.81 -14.01 -23.29
C ASP A 273 34.78 -13.55 -22.20
N TYR A 274 35.14 -14.46 -21.29
CA TYR A 274 36.08 -14.24 -20.19
C TYR A 274 35.68 -13.13 -19.21
N GLN A 275 34.39 -12.81 -19.13
CA GLN A 275 33.82 -11.91 -18.13
C GLN A 275 33.98 -12.53 -16.72
N THR A 276 34.63 -11.79 -15.82
CA THR A 276 34.92 -12.24 -14.43
C THR A 276 34.08 -11.51 -13.38
N GLU A 277 33.23 -10.61 -13.81
CA GLU A 277 32.36 -9.78 -12.96
C GLU A 277 30.98 -9.65 -13.61
N ILE A 278 29.91 -9.77 -12.82
CA ILE A 278 28.53 -9.61 -13.28
C ILE A 278 27.82 -8.60 -12.38
N ASP A 279 27.24 -7.57 -13.00
CA ASP A 279 26.35 -6.61 -12.35
C ASP A 279 24.94 -7.20 -12.27
N ILE A 280 24.39 -7.29 -11.07
CA ILE A 280 23.06 -7.82 -10.79
C ILE A 280 22.18 -6.66 -10.36
N ARG A 281 21.25 -6.29 -11.24
CA ARG A 281 20.26 -5.24 -10.98
C ARG A 281 18.93 -5.89 -10.69
N VAL A 282 18.39 -5.65 -9.50
CA VAL A 282 17.21 -6.30 -8.95
C VAL A 282 15.99 -5.40 -9.13
N PHE A 283 14.92 -5.96 -9.67
CA PHE A 283 13.69 -5.24 -9.98
C PHE A 283 12.46 -5.92 -9.40
N GLU A 284 11.42 -5.14 -9.14
CA GLU A 284 10.04 -5.60 -8.95
C GLU A 284 9.12 -5.08 -10.06
N GLY A 285 8.15 -5.88 -10.48
CA GLY A 285 7.11 -5.45 -11.42
C GLY A 285 6.64 -6.55 -12.35
N GLU A 286 5.73 -6.20 -13.26
CA GLU A 286 5.09 -7.19 -14.16
C GLU A 286 5.41 -6.97 -15.64
N ARG A 287 6.08 -5.86 -15.99
CA ARG A 287 6.42 -5.56 -17.39
C ARG A 287 7.59 -6.41 -17.85
N SER A 288 7.63 -6.69 -19.14
CA SER A 288 8.65 -7.55 -19.76
C SER A 288 10.03 -6.90 -19.86
N HIS A 289 10.10 -5.57 -19.75
CA HIS A 289 11.35 -4.81 -19.81
C HIS A 289 11.51 -3.99 -18.52
N THR A 290 12.74 -3.86 -18.05
CA THR A 290 13.09 -3.22 -16.77
C THR A 290 12.78 -1.73 -16.74
N ASP A 291 12.77 -1.04 -17.89
CA ASP A 291 12.43 0.39 -18.00
C ASP A 291 11.00 0.74 -17.52
N GLY A 292 10.15 -0.27 -17.33
CA GLY A 292 8.80 -0.09 -16.81
C GLY A 292 8.53 -0.81 -15.49
N ASN A 293 9.57 -1.29 -14.83
CA ASN A 293 9.54 -1.91 -13.51
C ASN A 293 10.30 -1.02 -12.50
N ASN A 294 10.19 -1.32 -11.21
CA ASN A 294 10.89 -0.55 -10.19
C ASN A 294 12.25 -1.20 -9.90
N LEU A 295 13.33 -0.45 -10.05
CA LEU A 295 14.63 -0.85 -9.53
C LEU A 295 14.59 -0.83 -8.00
N LEU A 296 14.97 -1.96 -7.40
CA LEU A 296 15.06 -2.14 -5.95
C LEU A 296 16.50 -2.00 -5.44
N GLY A 297 17.48 -2.45 -6.22
CA GLY A 297 18.89 -2.36 -5.84
C GLY A 297 19.81 -2.96 -6.89
N GLU A 298 21.10 -2.76 -6.71
CA GLU A 298 22.14 -3.33 -7.58
C GLU A 298 23.38 -3.70 -6.77
N PHE A 299 24.04 -4.77 -7.20
CA PHE A 299 25.30 -5.25 -6.62
C PHE A 299 26.06 -6.07 -7.66
N SER A 300 27.36 -6.26 -7.47
CA SER A 300 28.21 -6.98 -8.42
C SER A 300 28.86 -8.20 -7.76
N ILE A 301 28.93 -9.31 -8.49
CA ILE A 301 29.70 -10.48 -8.10
C ILE A 301 31.02 -10.50 -8.89
N THR A 302 32.14 -10.46 -8.18
CA THR A 302 33.49 -10.57 -8.75
C THR A 302 34.07 -11.98 -8.55
N GLY A 303 34.95 -12.42 -9.45
CA GLY A 303 35.57 -13.75 -9.35
C GLY A 303 34.74 -14.87 -9.98
N VAL A 304 33.86 -14.51 -10.91
CA VAL A 304 33.12 -15.45 -11.76
C VAL A 304 34.09 -16.24 -12.63
N GLU A 305 33.75 -17.49 -12.95
CA GLU A 305 34.57 -18.36 -13.79
C GLU A 305 34.98 -17.67 -15.10
N ARG A 306 36.29 -17.64 -15.38
CA ARG A 306 36.82 -17.07 -16.63
C ARG A 306 36.68 -18.07 -17.78
N ALA A 307 35.48 -18.16 -18.35
CA ALA A 307 35.12 -19.06 -19.44
C ALA A 307 34.49 -18.30 -20.64
N LYS A 308 34.11 -18.98 -21.72
CA LYS A 308 33.42 -18.32 -22.85
C LYS A 308 32.03 -17.86 -22.42
N ARG A 309 31.44 -16.89 -23.14
CA ARG A 309 30.07 -16.47 -22.88
C ARG A 309 29.12 -17.67 -22.87
N GLY A 310 28.18 -17.70 -21.94
CA GLY A 310 27.24 -18.82 -21.81
C GLY A 310 27.75 -20.04 -21.01
N GLU A 311 29.04 -20.11 -20.68
CA GLU A 311 29.61 -21.23 -19.91
C GLU A 311 29.51 -21.05 -18.38
N PRO A 312 29.81 -19.87 -17.80
CA PRO A 312 29.69 -19.66 -16.35
C PRO A 312 28.25 -19.82 -15.85
N LYS A 313 28.10 -20.42 -14.68
CA LYS A 313 26.78 -20.66 -14.06
C LYS A 313 26.71 -19.97 -12.72
N VAL A 314 25.92 -18.90 -12.67
CA VAL A 314 25.71 -18.11 -11.46
C VAL A 314 24.28 -18.30 -10.99
N ASP A 315 24.11 -18.91 -9.82
CA ASP A 315 22.81 -19.00 -9.16
C ASP A 315 22.52 -17.66 -8.47
N VAL A 316 21.45 -16.99 -8.89
CA VAL A 316 20.91 -15.83 -8.17
C VAL A 316 19.70 -16.29 -7.38
N THR A 317 19.79 -16.12 -6.06
CA THR A 317 18.83 -16.60 -5.07
C THR A 317 18.15 -15.42 -4.39
N PHE A 318 16.83 -15.41 -4.46
CA PHE A 318 15.94 -14.47 -3.81
C PHE A 318 15.36 -15.13 -2.57
N GLU A 319 15.50 -14.49 -1.43
CA GLU A 319 14.92 -14.89 -0.16
C GLU A 319 14.04 -13.75 0.36
N VAL A 320 12.76 -14.03 0.57
CA VAL A 320 11.80 -13.08 1.12
C VAL A 320 11.37 -13.61 2.48
N ASN A 321 11.61 -12.84 3.53
CA ASN A 321 11.27 -13.24 4.88
C ASN A 321 9.79 -12.94 5.19
N ALA A 322 9.36 -13.25 6.41
CA ALA A 322 7.96 -13.13 6.81
C ALA A 322 7.47 -11.69 7.06
N ASN A 323 8.38 -10.70 6.99
CA ASN A 323 8.07 -9.26 6.95
C ASN A 323 8.06 -8.71 5.51
N GLY A 324 8.28 -9.55 4.50
CA GLY A 324 8.43 -9.11 3.11
C GLY A 324 9.80 -8.51 2.78
N LEU A 325 10.79 -8.60 3.66
CA LEU A 325 12.14 -8.08 3.36
C LEU A 325 12.87 -9.03 2.42
N LEU A 326 13.50 -8.46 1.39
CA LEU A 326 14.20 -9.18 0.34
C LEU A 326 15.70 -9.25 0.63
N SER A 327 16.27 -10.44 0.53
CA SER A 327 17.71 -10.67 0.42
C SER A 327 18.01 -11.35 -0.92
N VAL A 328 19.01 -10.84 -1.64
CA VAL A 328 19.44 -11.41 -2.92
C VAL A 328 20.90 -11.82 -2.79
N ALA A 329 21.19 -13.07 -3.14
CA ALA A 329 22.54 -13.62 -3.13
C ALA A 329 22.87 -14.22 -4.49
N ALA A 330 24.09 -14.01 -4.97
CA ALA A 330 24.65 -14.60 -6.17
C ALA A 330 25.78 -15.55 -5.80
N CYS A 331 25.85 -16.70 -6.47
CA CYS A 331 26.93 -17.67 -6.28
C CYS A 331 27.35 -18.27 -7.62
N ASP A 332 28.62 -18.12 -7.99
CA ASP A 332 29.21 -18.89 -9.09
C ASP A 332 29.38 -20.35 -8.67
N LYS A 333 28.92 -21.30 -9.50
CA LYS A 333 28.94 -22.74 -9.17
C LYS A 333 30.32 -23.37 -9.21
N VAL A 334 31.25 -22.79 -9.96
CA VAL A 334 32.58 -23.37 -10.21
C VAL A 334 33.61 -22.78 -9.26
N THR A 335 33.68 -21.45 -9.18
CA THR A 335 34.65 -20.75 -8.33
C THR A 335 34.17 -20.64 -6.89
N GLY A 336 32.85 -20.75 -6.64
CA GLY A 336 32.25 -20.52 -5.34
C GLY A 336 32.27 -19.05 -4.91
N ALA A 337 32.60 -18.13 -5.82
CA ALA A 337 32.49 -16.69 -5.58
C ALA A 337 31.05 -16.33 -5.22
N LYS A 338 30.89 -15.43 -4.25
CA LYS A 338 29.59 -15.01 -3.73
C LYS A 338 29.54 -13.51 -3.54
N ALA A 339 28.36 -12.95 -3.75
CA ALA A 339 28.00 -11.61 -3.33
C ALA A 339 26.54 -11.63 -2.91
N ASP A 340 26.19 -10.87 -1.88
CA ASP A 340 24.82 -10.76 -1.43
C ASP A 340 24.51 -9.33 -1.00
N VAL A 341 23.23 -8.99 -1.04
CA VAL A 341 22.71 -7.71 -0.60
C VAL A 341 21.35 -7.92 0.05
N GLU A 342 21.15 -7.27 1.19
CA GLU A 342 19.84 -7.12 1.81
C GLU A 342 19.18 -5.85 1.27
N ILE A 343 18.08 -6.05 0.55
CA ILE A 343 17.30 -5.01 -0.11
C ILE A 343 16.04 -4.79 0.73
N ALA A 344 16.07 -3.76 1.57
CA ALA A 344 14.87 -3.28 2.24
C ALA A 344 13.97 -2.57 1.22
N HIS A 345 12.65 -2.73 1.35
CA HIS A 345 11.66 -1.93 0.65
C HIS A 345 11.73 -0.48 1.17
N ASP A 346 12.69 0.32 0.69
CA ASP A 346 12.46 1.74 0.49
C ASP A 346 13.53 2.44 -0.36
N ARG A 347 13.06 3.34 -1.22
CA ARG A 347 13.90 4.33 -1.91
C ARG A 347 14.18 5.47 -0.93
N GLY A 348 15.18 5.29 -0.07
CA GLY A 348 15.56 6.33 0.88
C GLY A 348 16.15 5.76 2.14
N ARG A 349 17.08 4.81 2.01
CA ARG A 349 17.75 4.21 3.15
C ARG A 349 18.48 5.32 3.91
N LEU A 350 17.93 5.68 5.07
CA LEU A 350 18.64 6.49 6.04
C LEU A 350 19.85 5.67 6.50
N SER A 351 21.04 6.26 6.45
CA SER A 351 22.24 5.64 7.00
C SER A 351 22.08 5.41 8.50
N ALA A 352 22.93 4.58 9.10
CA ALA A 352 22.90 4.37 10.54
C ALA A 352 23.09 5.70 11.30
N GLU A 353 23.93 6.59 10.78
CA GLU A 353 24.14 7.93 11.30
C GLU A 353 22.90 8.83 11.16
N GLU A 354 22.19 8.75 10.03
CA GLU A 354 20.94 9.50 9.84
C GLU A 354 19.83 9.00 10.78
N ILE A 355 19.73 7.69 10.98
CA ILE A 355 18.80 7.10 11.96
C ILE A 355 19.13 7.58 13.37
N GLU A 356 20.40 7.57 13.77
CA GLU A 356 20.84 8.04 15.08
C GLU A 356 20.53 9.53 15.28
N ALA A 357 20.85 10.38 14.30
CA ALA A 357 20.53 11.80 14.32
C ALA A 357 19.03 12.07 14.45
N MET A 358 18.20 11.30 13.73
CA MET A 358 16.73 11.40 13.83
C MET A 358 16.20 10.88 15.17
N CYS A 359 16.83 9.85 15.77
CA CYS A 359 16.48 9.40 17.12
C CYS A 359 16.79 10.47 18.17
N GLU A 360 17.95 11.13 18.07
CA GLU A 360 18.31 12.23 18.97
C GLU A 360 17.37 13.44 18.79
N GLU A 361 16.98 13.75 17.56
CA GLU A 361 16.03 14.82 17.28
C GLU A 361 14.64 14.51 17.84
N ALA A 362 14.15 13.28 17.66
CA ALA A 362 12.89 12.82 18.24
C ALA A 362 12.90 12.94 19.77
N GLU A 363 14.02 12.62 20.42
CA GLU A 363 14.18 12.74 21.87
C GLU A 363 14.20 14.20 22.34
N ARG A 364 14.87 15.10 21.59
CA ARG A 364 14.83 16.55 21.86
C ARG A 364 13.41 17.10 21.73
N MET A 365 12.69 16.72 20.68
CA MET A 365 11.29 17.14 20.48
C MET A 365 10.38 16.64 21.61
N ARG A 366 10.57 15.40 22.06
CA ARG A 366 9.85 14.84 23.22
C ARG A 366 10.06 15.66 24.49
N MET A 367 11.31 16.07 24.76
CA MET A 367 11.62 16.93 25.91
C MET A 367 10.96 18.31 25.81
N ASP A 368 10.96 18.92 24.62
CA ASP A 368 10.30 20.21 24.37
C ASP A 368 8.77 20.09 24.53
N ASP A 369 8.16 19.01 24.04
CA ASP A 369 6.73 18.75 24.16
C ASP A 369 6.32 18.47 25.61
N ASP A 370 7.11 17.71 26.37
CA ASP A 370 6.91 17.48 27.80
C ASP A 370 6.97 18.81 28.59
N ALA A 371 7.96 19.66 28.28
CA ALA A 371 8.10 20.98 28.92
C ALA A 371 6.92 21.92 28.59
N ARG A 372 6.45 21.91 27.34
CA ARG A 372 5.26 22.68 26.92
C ARG A 372 3.99 22.18 27.60
N THR A 373 3.83 20.86 27.70
CA THR A 373 2.70 20.24 28.38
C THR A 373 2.68 20.62 29.85
N GLN A 374 3.83 20.51 30.54
CA GLN A 374 3.95 20.90 31.93
C GLN A 374 3.66 22.40 32.13
N ALA A 375 4.18 23.27 31.26
CA ALA A 375 3.90 24.71 31.33
C ALA A 375 2.40 25.03 31.10
N ALA A 376 1.75 24.32 30.19
CA ALA A 376 0.31 24.45 29.92
C ALA A 376 -0.52 23.95 31.12
N GLU A 377 -0.16 22.83 31.73
CA GLU A 377 -0.79 22.30 32.94
C GLU A 377 -0.62 23.26 34.12
N GLU A 378 0.57 23.82 34.32
CA GLU A 378 0.83 24.82 35.36
C GLU A 378 0.06 26.12 35.14
N ALA A 379 -0.07 26.60 33.90
CA ALA A 379 -0.90 27.76 33.56
C ALA A 379 -2.39 27.48 33.84
N SER A 380 -2.89 26.31 33.42
CA SER A 380 -4.27 25.89 33.65
C SER A 380 -4.58 25.73 35.15
N SER A 381 -3.64 25.19 35.94
CA SER A 381 -3.77 25.06 37.41
C SER A 381 -3.80 26.41 38.15
N ARG A 382 -3.19 27.45 37.57
CA ARG A 382 -3.22 28.82 38.08
C ARG A 382 -4.49 29.59 37.67
N GLY A 383 -5.32 29.00 36.81
CA GLY A 383 -6.54 29.62 36.30
C GLY A 383 -6.28 30.64 35.19
N ASP A 384 -5.10 30.62 34.55
CA ASP A 384 -4.81 31.41 33.36
C ASP A 384 -5.54 30.78 32.16
N TYR A 385 -6.57 31.47 31.67
CA TYR A 385 -7.40 31.05 30.52
C TYR A 385 -6.81 31.46 29.18
#